data_AF-A0A1Z5K8N1-F1
#
_entry.id   AF-A0A1Z5K8N1-F1
#
_cell.length_a   1.000
_cell.length_b   1.000
_cell.length_c   1.000
_cell.angle_alpha   90.00
_cell.angle_beta   90.00
_cell.angle_gamma   90.00
#
_symmetry.space_group_name_H-M   'P 1'
#
loop_
_entity.id
_entity.type
_entity.pdbx_description
1 polymer ?
#
loop_
_entity_poly.entity_id
_entity_poly.type
_entity_poly.pdbx_seq_one_letter_code
_entity_poly.pdbx_strand_id
1 'polypeptide(L)'
;MDRTVDGVMRVDPPESRRKQGRVYRTVARVEEGDEEIEDVLPTDDSASWEHAFHRTLLPDDRFAVAGIPFLEGPTVVKLLKFLSFTATGIVILFHGVRWMDWEYDGHLTLRNVLLYEGNLIAADAVVFFFVGRLHSQNGVDHAAWLFWAALANLYSSYITSFAFLQHSFTLYEVHCTWPVALWIFVAGAAVLVTNVVWHHVRYAVYHEVLVQKVIELLLAVSVFLLPLLSSPYFHFHHWFAGWLIGMHCNFDVWWSRAVMAWCWGAYMNGIAVYGRDPVLTCGYSLYLSASQWCSYMDCYLDGIHEFVNGTNTTVVAPMLPPDWRNCQAN
;
A
#
# COMPACT_ATOMS: atom_id res chain seq x y z
N MET A 1 -15.57 49.35 -17.64
CA MET A 1 -16.94 49.72 -17.22
C MET A 1 -17.21 48.92 -15.97
N ASP A 2 -16.89 49.51 -14.82
CA ASP A 2 -17.01 48.87 -13.51
C ASP A 2 -18.42 49.09 -12.97
N ARG A 3 -19.11 47.97 -12.68
CA ARG A 3 -20.39 47.98 -11.96
C ARG A 3 -20.09 47.85 -10.47
N THR A 4 -20.20 48.97 -9.77
CA THR A 4 -20.37 49.01 -8.32
C THR A 4 -21.81 48.58 -8.00
N VAL A 5 -21.97 47.35 -7.53
CA VAL A 5 -23.18 46.87 -6.87
C VAL A 5 -22.80 46.64 -5.41
N ASP A 6 -23.49 47.38 -4.53
CA ASP A 6 -23.53 47.22 -3.07
C ASP A 6 -22.20 47.17 -2.34
N GLY A 7 -21.62 48.35 -2.04
CA GLY A 7 -20.90 48.72 -0.79
C GLY A 7 -19.86 47.79 -0.13
N VAL A 8 -19.57 46.62 -0.68
CA VAL A 8 -18.76 45.56 -0.10
C VAL A 8 -17.50 45.46 -0.95
N MET A 9 -16.39 45.97 -0.41
CA MET A 9 -15.08 45.74 -1.01
C MET A 9 -14.76 44.24 -0.93
N ARG A 10 -14.83 43.57 -2.09
CA ARG A 10 -14.30 42.22 -2.25
C ARG A 10 -12.78 42.31 -2.22
N VAL A 11 -12.19 42.04 -1.06
CA VAL A 11 -10.73 41.87 -0.95
C VAL A 11 -10.43 40.43 -1.31
N ASP A 12 -9.85 40.21 -2.49
CA ASP A 12 -9.35 38.89 -2.84
C ASP A 12 -8.22 38.51 -1.87
N PRO A 13 -8.27 37.32 -1.26
CA PRO A 13 -7.24 36.88 -0.33
C PRO A 13 -5.90 36.73 -1.07
N PRO A 14 -4.77 36.99 -0.39
CA PRO A 14 -3.45 36.84 -1.00
C PRO A 14 -3.27 35.42 -1.55
N GLU A 15 -2.70 35.34 -2.75
CA GLU A 15 -2.61 34.14 -3.60
C GLU A 15 -1.91 32.95 -2.91
N SER A 16 -1.11 33.22 -1.88
CA SER A 16 -0.45 32.22 -1.03
C SER A 16 -1.43 31.37 -0.20
N ARG A 17 -2.67 31.82 0.04
CA ARG A 17 -3.69 31.08 0.80
C ARG A 17 -4.63 30.23 -0.05
N ARG A 18 -4.55 30.31 -1.38
CA ARG A 18 -5.39 29.50 -2.29
C ARG A 18 -4.96 28.03 -2.38
N LYS A 19 -3.75 27.68 -1.91
CA LYS A 19 -3.18 26.32 -2.02
C LYS A 19 -3.64 25.33 -0.95
N GLN A 20 -4.45 25.76 0.02
CA GLN A 20 -5.09 24.87 0.98
C GLN A 20 -6.60 24.99 0.75
N GLY A 21 -7.25 23.91 0.31
CA GLY A 21 -8.67 23.87 -0.10
C GLY A 21 -9.70 24.16 1.00
N ARG A 22 -9.38 25.00 2.00
CA ARG A 22 -10.37 25.60 2.90
C ARG A 22 -10.58 27.05 2.51
N VAL A 23 -11.72 27.30 1.86
CA VAL A 23 -12.26 28.65 1.71
C VAL A 23 -12.72 29.11 3.09
N TYR A 24 -11.82 29.73 3.86
CA TYR A 24 -12.25 30.52 5.00
C TYR A 24 -12.90 31.79 4.46
N ARG A 25 -14.21 31.88 4.59
CA ARG A 25 -14.97 33.10 4.29
C ARG A 25 -14.65 34.11 5.38
N THR A 26 -13.61 34.90 5.21
CA THR A 26 -13.34 36.04 6.10
C THR A 26 -14.38 37.11 5.80
N VAL A 27 -15.46 37.12 6.58
CA VAL A 27 -16.42 38.22 6.54
C VAL A 27 -15.78 39.36 7.32
N ALA A 28 -15.36 40.42 6.63
CA ALA A 28 -14.97 41.66 7.28
C ALA A 28 -16.21 42.24 7.95
N ARG A 29 -16.21 42.30 9.28
CA ARG A 29 -17.29 42.90 10.08
C ARG A 29 -17.23 44.41 9.88
N VAL A 30 -18.21 44.98 9.18
CA VAL A 30 -18.48 46.42 9.19
C VAL A 30 -19.22 46.69 10.50
N GLU A 31 -18.60 47.45 11.39
CA GLU A 31 -19.22 47.93 12.63
C GLU A 31 -20.24 49.02 12.28
N GLU A 32 -21.53 48.67 12.23
CA GLU A 32 -22.62 49.63 12.46
C GLU A 32 -23.94 48.88 12.69
N GLY A 33 -24.48 49.01 13.91
CA GLY A 33 -25.85 48.62 14.25
C GLY A 33 -25.98 47.35 15.10
N ASP A 34 -26.41 47.54 16.35
CA ASP A 34 -26.79 46.49 17.30
C ASP A 34 -28.07 45.76 16.84
N GLU A 35 -27.94 44.84 15.88
CA GLU A 35 -28.90 43.75 15.71
C GLU A 35 -28.32 42.50 16.39
N GLU A 36 -29.03 41.96 17.39
CA GLU A 36 -28.77 40.62 17.93
C GLU A 36 -28.98 39.60 16.82
N ILE A 37 -27.92 39.34 16.06
CA ILE A 37 -27.83 38.20 15.18
C ILE A 37 -27.73 36.98 16.09
N GLU A 38 -28.85 36.30 16.31
CA GLU A 38 -28.83 34.91 16.75
C GLU A 38 -27.95 34.16 15.75
N ASP A 39 -26.73 33.80 16.18
CA ASP A 39 -25.87 32.87 15.47
C ASP A 39 -26.62 31.53 15.40
N VAL A 40 -27.46 31.39 14.38
CA VAL A 40 -27.97 30.11 13.92
C VAL A 40 -26.75 29.37 13.39
N LEU A 41 -26.02 28.74 14.31
CA LEU A 41 -24.98 27.77 14.01
C LEU A 41 -25.60 26.82 12.98
N PRO A 42 -25.06 26.75 11.75
CA PRO A 42 -25.58 25.83 10.77
C PRO A 42 -25.54 24.45 11.41
N THR A 43 -26.72 23.88 11.64
CA THR A 43 -26.85 22.47 11.99
C THR A 43 -26.29 21.72 10.81
N ASP A 44 -25.03 21.31 10.97
CA ASP A 44 -24.29 20.55 9.99
C ASP A 44 -24.96 19.17 9.90
N ASP A 45 -26.07 19.11 9.17
CA ASP A 45 -26.82 17.92 8.81
C ASP A 45 -26.05 17.07 7.78
N SER A 46 -24.75 17.34 7.57
CA SER A 46 -23.88 16.34 6.94
C SER A 46 -23.95 15.07 7.78
N ALA A 47 -24.39 14.00 7.12
CA ALA A 47 -24.89 12.81 7.78
C ALA A 47 -23.88 12.30 8.83
N SER A 48 -24.34 12.15 10.07
CA SER A 48 -23.54 11.76 11.26
C SER A 48 -22.51 10.63 11.03
N TRP A 49 -22.79 9.74 10.09
CA TRP A 49 -21.90 8.63 9.73
C TRP A 49 -20.64 9.07 8.97
N GLU A 50 -20.69 10.07 8.08
CA GLU A 50 -19.52 10.52 7.31
C GLU A 50 -18.47 11.12 8.25
N HIS A 51 -18.93 11.99 9.15
CA HIS A 51 -18.08 12.58 10.17
C HIS A 51 -17.49 11.49 11.08
N ALA A 52 -18.27 10.50 11.51
CA ALA A 52 -17.78 9.38 12.30
C ALA A 52 -16.75 8.51 11.53
N PHE A 53 -16.96 8.29 10.23
CA PHE A 53 -16.11 7.43 9.40
C PHE A 53 -14.73 8.04 9.11
N HIS A 54 -14.67 9.38 9.06
CA HIS A 54 -13.44 10.13 8.82
C HIS A 54 -12.78 10.71 10.09
N ARG A 55 -13.41 10.55 11.25
CA ARG A 55 -12.85 10.99 12.54
C ARG A 55 -11.76 10.03 13.02
N THR A 56 -10.62 10.58 13.43
CA THR A 56 -9.53 9.81 14.03
C THR A 56 -9.92 9.30 15.42
N LEU A 57 -9.51 8.07 15.76
CA LEU A 57 -9.77 7.47 17.07
C LEU A 57 -9.01 8.17 18.19
N LEU A 58 -7.77 8.60 17.91
CA LEU A 58 -6.91 9.32 18.85
C LEU A 58 -6.53 10.70 18.27
N PRO A 59 -6.18 11.68 19.12
CA PRO A 59 -5.60 12.94 18.66
C PRO A 59 -4.32 12.71 17.84
N ASP A 60 -4.11 13.52 16.82
CA ASP A 60 -2.99 13.39 15.89
C ASP A 60 -1.75 14.17 16.31
N ASP A 61 -1.88 15.07 17.29
CA ASP A 61 -0.88 16.05 17.71
C ASP A 61 -0.19 15.68 19.02
N ARG A 62 -0.85 14.86 19.85
CA ARG A 62 -0.35 14.46 21.17
C ARG A 62 -0.82 13.07 21.59
N PHE A 63 0.02 12.39 22.36
CA PHE A 63 -0.31 11.16 23.06
C PHE A 63 -0.21 11.41 24.57
N ALA A 64 -1.32 11.24 25.28
CA ALA A 64 -1.38 11.43 26.73
C ALA A 64 -1.93 10.17 27.41
N VAL A 65 -1.28 9.74 28.49
CA VAL A 65 -1.72 8.61 29.31
C VAL A 65 -2.09 9.15 30.69
N ALA A 66 -3.33 8.91 31.11
CA ALA A 66 -3.86 9.46 32.37
C ALA A 66 -3.71 10.99 32.51
N GLY A 67 -3.84 11.72 31.40
CA GLY A 67 -3.70 13.18 31.37
C GLY A 67 -2.27 13.71 31.35
N ILE A 68 -1.26 12.84 31.47
CA ILE A 68 0.16 13.23 31.39
C ILE A 68 0.59 13.16 29.91
N PRO A 69 1.06 14.26 29.31
CA PRO A 69 1.58 14.25 27.94
C PRO A 69 2.85 13.40 27.91
N PHE A 70 2.82 12.32 27.12
CA PHE A 70 3.95 11.42 26.94
C PHE A 70 4.75 11.76 25.69
N LEU A 71 4.05 12.20 24.64
CA LEU A 71 4.64 12.56 23.36
C LEU A 71 3.86 13.68 22.69
N GLU A 72 4.58 14.67 22.20
CA GLU A 72 4.04 15.80 21.46
C GLU A 72 4.67 15.86 20.06
N GLY A 73 3.90 16.30 19.08
CA GLY A 73 4.37 16.51 17.72
C GLY A 73 3.57 15.68 16.71
N PRO A 74 2.84 16.33 15.78
CA PRO A 74 1.88 15.62 14.94
C PRO A 74 2.53 14.57 14.03
N THR A 75 3.72 14.86 13.53
CA THR A 75 4.48 13.92 12.69
C THR A 75 4.85 12.65 13.47
N VAL A 76 5.37 12.79 14.70
CA VAL A 76 5.85 11.64 15.48
C VAL A 76 4.68 10.80 15.99
N VAL A 77 3.62 11.45 16.48
CA VAL A 77 2.39 10.77 16.92
C VAL A 77 1.78 9.97 15.78
N LYS A 78 1.59 10.57 14.60
CA LYS A 78 1.06 9.85 13.42
C LYS A 78 1.97 8.72 12.96
N LEU A 79 3.30 8.91 12.98
CA LEU A 79 4.24 7.86 12.62
C LEU A 79 4.14 6.67 13.59
N LEU A 80 4.07 6.92 14.90
CA LEU A 80 3.89 5.85 15.89
C LEU A 80 2.56 5.14 15.71
N LYS A 81 1.45 5.87 15.49
CA LYS A 81 0.15 5.26 15.17
C LYS A 81 0.25 4.36 13.94
N PHE A 82 0.93 4.81 12.88
CA PHE A 82 1.10 4.03 11.66
C PHE A 82 1.96 2.78 11.86
N LEU A 83 3.05 2.88 12.62
CA LEU A 83 3.89 1.73 12.99
C LEU A 83 3.13 0.72 13.86
N SER A 84 2.43 1.21 14.89
CA SER A 84 1.61 0.36 15.77
C SER A 84 0.50 -0.33 14.98
N PHE A 85 -0.23 0.42 14.14
CA PHE A 85 -1.26 -0.15 13.26
C PHE A 85 -0.69 -1.22 12.34
N THR A 86 0.47 -0.97 11.73
CA THR A 86 1.13 -1.93 10.84
C THR A 86 1.50 -3.21 11.58
N ALA A 87 2.18 -3.08 12.73
CA ALA A 87 2.58 -4.22 13.54
C ALA A 87 1.38 -5.04 14.02
N THR A 88 0.36 -4.37 14.57
CA THR A 88 -0.88 -5.01 15.02
C THR A 88 -1.62 -5.66 13.85
N GLY A 89 -1.70 -5.01 12.70
CA GLY A 89 -2.32 -5.53 11.49
C GLY A 89 -1.65 -6.82 11.02
N ILE A 90 -0.31 -6.84 10.93
CA ILE A 90 0.46 -8.03 10.57
C ILE A 90 0.20 -9.17 11.56
N VAL A 91 0.21 -8.90 12.87
CA VAL A 91 -0.04 -9.93 13.91
C VAL A 91 -1.46 -10.51 13.79
N ILE A 92 -2.47 -9.66 13.65
CA ILE A 92 -3.87 -10.10 13.51
C ILE A 92 -4.02 -10.96 12.25
N LEU A 93 -3.46 -10.53 11.12
CA LEU A 93 -3.54 -11.28 9.87
C LEU A 93 -2.78 -12.59 9.93
N PHE A 94 -1.58 -12.59 10.53
CA PHE A 94 -0.76 -13.79 10.68
C PHE A 94 -1.56 -14.91 11.35
N HIS A 95 -2.30 -14.58 12.41
CA HIS A 95 -3.18 -15.53 13.09
C HIS A 95 -4.49 -15.78 12.33
N GLY A 96 -5.10 -14.75 11.74
CA GLY A 96 -6.37 -14.85 11.03
C GLY A 96 -6.30 -15.77 9.81
N VAL A 97 -5.29 -15.61 8.96
CA VAL A 97 -5.09 -16.44 7.75
C VAL A 97 -4.90 -17.90 8.12
N ARG A 98 -4.10 -18.19 9.16
CA ARG A 98 -3.85 -19.55 9.66
C ARG A 98 -5.09 -20.17 10.31
N TRP A 99 -5.87 -19.37 11.03
CA TRP A 99 -7.13 -19.84 11.63
C TRP A 99 -8.17 -20.22 10.57
N MET A 100 -8.20 -19.48 9.45
CA MET A 100 -9.10 -19.72 8.33
C MET A 100 -8.59 -20.80 7.35
N ASP A 101 -7.38 -21.32 7.55
CA ASP A 101 -6.71 -22.26 6.64
C ASP A 101 -6.63 -21.74 5.20
N TRP A 102 -6.38 -20.43 5.05
CA TRP A 102 -6.08 -19.82 3.76
C TRP A 102 -4.62 -20.11 3.35
N GLU A 103 -4.23 -19.78 2.12
CA GLU A 103 -2.85 -20.03 1.69
C GLU A 103 -1.85 -19.21 2.54
N TYR A 104 -0.82 -19.86 3.07
CA TYR A 104 0.29 -19.25 3.82
C TYR A 104 1.57 -20.08 3.79
N ASP A 105 2.71 -19.44 4.08
CA ASP A 105 3.96 -20.16 4.32
C ASP A 105 3.96 -20.83 5.71
N GLY A 106 3.90 -22.16 5.72
CA GLY A 106 3.90 -22.99 6.91
C GLY A 106 5.16 -22.90 7.78
N HIS A 107 6.27 -22.43 7.22
CA HIS A 107 7.54 -22.25 7.93
C HIS A 107 7.71 -20.83 8.49
N LEU A 108 6.89 -19.88 8.04
CA LEU A 108 6.93 -18.51 8.54
C LEU A 108 6.38 -18.45 9.97
N THR A 109 7.22 -17.97 10.89
CA THR A 109 6.83 -17.68 12.27
C THR A 109 6.86 -16.17 12.52
N LEU A 110 5.98 -15.68 13.40
CA LEU A 110 5.99 -14.27 13.80
C LEU A 110 7.34 -13.85 14.40
N ARG A 111 8.04 -14.78 15.06
CA ARG A 111 9.40 -14.57 15.55
C ARG A 111 10.38 -14.28 14.41
N ASN A 112 10.30 -15.01 13.30
CA ASN A 112 11.15 -14.78 12.13
C ASN A 112 10.89 -13.40 11.52
N VAL A 113 9.61 -13.03 11.36
CA VAL A 113 9.21 -11.71 10.86
C VAL A 113 9.80 -10.60 11.74
N LEU A 114 9.63 -10.70 13.06
CA LEU A 114 10.12 -9.65 13.98
C LEU A 114 11.64 -9.58 14.04
N LEU A 115 12.34 -10.72 14.10
CA LEU A 115 13.81 -10.74 14.26
C LEU A 115 14.56 -10.42 12.99
N TYR A 116 14.14 -10.95 11.84
CA TYR A 116 14.87 -10.85 10.58
C TYR A 116 14.35 -9.73 9.69
N GLU A 117 13.06 -9.40 9.78
CA GLU A 117 12.42 -8.43 8.88
C GLU A 117 11.95 -7.17 9.62
N GLY A 118 11.90 -7.16 10.95
CA GLY A 118 11.31 -6.06 11.73
C GLY A 118 11.90 -4.68 11.43
N ASN A 119 13.22 -4.57 11.31
CA ASN A 119 13.90 -3.31 10.95
C ASN A 119 13.54 -2.85 9.53
N LEU A 120 13.38 -3.80 8.63
CA LEU A 120 13.08 -3.57 7.23
C LEU A 120 11.61 -3.17 7.02
N ILE A 121 10.68 -3.82 7.73
CA ILE A 121 9.26 -3.44 7.80
C ILE A 121 9.13 -2.02 8.38
N ALA A 122 9.87 -1.71 9.45
CA ALA A 122 9.87 -0.38 10.04
C ALA A 122 10.42 0.68 9.07
N ALA A 123 11.51 0.37 8.35
CA ALA A 123 12.05 1.25 7.31
C ALA A 123 11.03 1.50 6.19
N ASP A 124 10.35 0.45 5.71
CA ASP A 124 9.31 0.55 4.68
C ASP A 124 8.13 1.40 5.15
N ALA A 125 7.72 1.26 6.41
CA ALA A 125 6.69 2.09 7.01
C ALA A 125 7.13 3.55 7.11
N VAL A 126 8.38 3.83 7.49
CA VAL A 126 8.91 5.20 7.53
C VAL A 126 8.95 5.81 6.13
N VAL A 127 9.46 5.10 5.13
CA VAL A 127 9.50 5.56 3.75
C VAL A 127 8.08 5.82 3.22
N PHE A 128 7.17 4.87 3.40
CA PHE A 128 5.78 5.01 2.98
C PHE A 128 5.10 6.19 3.67
N PHE A 129 5.36 6.41 4.96
CA PHE A 129 4.81 7.51 5.73
C PHE A 129 5.25 8.89 5.20
N PHE A 130 6.53 9.04 4.86
CA PHE A 130 7.06 10.31 4.34
C PHE A 130 6.72 10.53 2.87
N VAL A 131 6.98 9.54 2.00
CA VAL A 131 6.70 9.63 0.54
C VAL A 131 5.19 9.68 0.29
N GLY A 132 4.42 8.90 1.05
CA GLY A 132 2.96 8.92 1.10
C GLY A 132 2.37 10.17 1.75
N ARG A 133 3.20 11.09 2.27
CA ARG A 133 2.75 12.35 2.90
C ARG A 133 1.75 12.16 4.05
N LEU A 134 1.76 11.02 4.73
CA LEU A 134 0.86 10.74 5.85
C LEU A 134 1.10 11.68 7.04
N HIS A 135 2.31 12.24 7.17
CA HIS A 135 2.62 13.26 8.17
C HIS A 135 1.78 14.54 8.03
N SER A 136 1.44 14.94 6.79
CA SER A 136 0.71 16.18 6.50
C SER A 136 -0.79 15.98 6.27
N GLN A 137 -1.25 14.73 6.16
CA GLN A 137 -2.66 14.36 6.03
C GLN A 137 -3.28 14.03 7.40
N ASN A 138 -4.60 13.80 7.46
CA ASN A 138 -5.20 13.23 8.67
C ASN A 138 -4.57 11.86 9.00
N GLY A 139 -4.54 11.50 10.28
CA GLY A 139 -4.01 10.24 10.76
C GLY A 139 -4.62 9.01 10.10
N VAL A 140 -3.96 7.87 10.28
CA VAL A 140 -4.34 6.57 9.70
C VAL A 140 -5.35 5.80 10.56
N ASP A 141 -5.70 6.34 11.72
CA ASP A 141 -6.52 5.71 12.76
C ASP A 141 -8.00 6.10 12.66
N HIS A 142 -8.51 6.46 11.49
CA HIS A 142 -9.94 6.64 11.26
C HIS A 142 -10.56 5.43 10.55
N ALA A 143 -11.86 5.21 10.75
CA ALA A 143 -12.55 4.02 10.27
C ALA A 143 -12.42 3.81 8.75
N ALA A 144 -12.47 4.87 7.94
CA ALA A 144 -12.30 4.74 6.49
C ALA A 144 -10.96 4.11 6.10
N TRP A 145 -9.87 4.53 6.73
CA TRP A 145 -8.54 4.01 6.43
C TRP A 145 -8.42 2.55 6.85
N LEU A 146 -8.81 2.27 8.09
CA LEU A 146 -8.76 0.94 8.68
C LEU A 146 -9.62 -0.05 7.88
N PHE A 147 -10.80 0.38 7.44
CA PHE A 147 -11.70 -0.43 6.63
C PHE A 147 -11.07 -0.84 5.31
N TRP A 148 -10.55 0.10 4.52
CA TRP A 148 -9.96 -0.21 3.21
C TRP A 148 -8.68 -1.04 3.32
N ALA A 149 -7.85 -0.77 4.33
CA ALA A 149 -6.68 -1.59 4.61
C ALA A 149 -7.06 -3.02 5.03
N ALA A 150 -8.01 -3.17 5.96
CA ALA A 150 -8.50 -4.49 6.39
C ALA A 150 -9.18 -5.27 5.26
N LEU A 151 -9.97 -4.59 4.43
CA LEU A 151 -10.63 -5.21 3.28
C LEU A 151 -9.60 -5.72 2.28
N ALA A 152 -8.58 -4.93 1.95
CA ALA A 152 -7.48 -5.37 1.09
C ALA A 152 -6.75 -6.58 1.69
N ASN A 153 -6.50 -6.55 3.01
CA ASN A 153 -5.85 -7.67 3.68
C ASN A 153 -6.61 -8.98 3.53
N LEU A 154 -7.91 -8.97 3.85
CA LEU A 154 -8.75 -10.15 3.81
C LEU A 154 -8.97 -10.60 2.37
N TYR A 155 -9.17 -9.65 1.45
CA TYR A 155 -9.32 -9.92 0.03
C TYR A 155 -8.10 -10.63 -0.55
N SER A 156 -6.88 -10.14 -0.27
CA SER A 156 -5.64 -10.72 -0.82
C SER A 156 -5.39 -12.16 -0.37
N SER A 157 -5.79 -12.55 0.84
CA SER A 157 -5.72 -13.97 1.24
C SER A 157 -6.92 -14.77 0.77
N TYR A 158 -8.13 -14.21 0.79
CA TYR A 158 -9.32 -14.94 0.39
C TYR A 158 -9.33 -15.26 -1.10
N ILE A 159 -8.76 -14.38 -1.93
CA ILE A 159 -8.75 -14.57 -3.38
C ILE A 159 -8.01 -15.84 -3.82
N THR A 160 -7.07 -16.34 -3.02
CA THR A 160 -6.35 -17.57 -3.33
C THR A 160 -7.21 -18.82 -3.16
N SER A 161 -8.38 -18.73 -2.51
CA SER A 161 -9.34 -19.83 -2.44
C SER A 161 -10.04 -20.14 -3.77
N PHE A 162 -9.97 -19.21 -4.74
CA PHE A 162 -10.54 -19.42 -6.07
C PHE A 162 -9.55 -20.15 -6.98
N ALA A 163 -9.83 -21.42 -7.30
CA ALA A 163 -8.98 -22.24 -8.16
C ALA A 163 -8.62 -21.59 -9.50
N PHE A 164 -9.56 -20.84 -10.12
CA PHE A 164 -9.30 -20.16 -11.39
C PHE A 164 -8.33 -18.97 -11.28
N LEU A 165 -7.99 -18.53 -10.07
CA LEU A 165 -7.01 -17.47 -9.80
C LEU A 165 -5.64 -18.03 -9.40
N GLN A 166 -5.53 -19.34 -9.17
CA GLN A 166 -4.28 -20.05 -8.84
C GLN A 166 -3.46 -20.36 -10.11
N HIS A 167 -3.22 -19.35 -10.94
CA HIS A 167 -2.43 -19.48 -12.17
C HIS A 167 -1.23 -18.55 -12.14
N SER A 168 -0.11 -19.01 -12.69
CA SER A 168 1.07 -18.18 -12.86
C SER A 168 0.90 -17.23 -14.04
N PHE A 169 1.56 -16.07 -13.98
CA PHE A 169 1.62 -15.13 -15.10
C PHE A 169 2.84 -15.44 -15.98
N THR A 170 2.72 -16.47 -16.82
CA THR A 170 3.73 -16.82 -17.84
C THR A 170 3.11 -16.80 -19.23
N LEU A 171 3.91 -16.63 -20.29
CA LEU A 171 3.39 -16.69 -21.67
C LEU A 171 2.65 -18.00 -21.96
N TYR A 172 3.17 -19.11 -21.43
CA TYR A 172 2.53 -20.42 -21.57
C TYR A 172 1.19 -20.44 -20.83
N GLU A 173 1.15 -20.04 -19.57
CA GLU A 173 -0.09 -20.06 -18.78
C GLU A 173 -1.16 -19.18 -19.43
N VAL A 174 -0.80 -17.93 -19.74
CA VAL A 174 -1.71 -16.94 -20.35
C VAL A 174 -2.29 -17.45 -21.67
N HIS A 175 -1.46 -18.06 -22.52
CA HIS A 175 -1.87 -18.48 -23.85
C HIS A 175 -2.59 -19.84 -23.87
N CYS A 176 -2.18 -20.78 -23.01
CA CYS A 176 -2.53 -22.19 -23.16
C CYS A 176 -3.42 -22.74 -22.05
N THR A 177 -3.32 -22.24 -20.81
CA THR A 177 -3.97 -22.86 -19.64
C THR A 177 -5.00 -21.97 -18.95
N TRP A 178 -4.92 -20.65 -19.14
CA TRP A 178 -5.78 -19.69 -18.46
C TRP A 178 -7.26 -19.95 -18.76
N PRO A 179 -8.09 -20.24 -17.73
CA PRO A 179 -9.51 -20.43 -17.93
C PRO A 179 -10.19 -19.12 -18.31
N VAL A 180 -11.33 -19.20 -19.01
CA VAL A 180 -12.13 -18.02 -19.38
C VAL A 180 -12.53 -17.18 -18.16
N ALA A 181 -12.78 -17.83 -17.02
CA ALA A 181 -13.07 -17.14 -15.76
C ALA A 181 -11.93 -16.19 -15.32
N LEU A 182 -10.67 -16.60 -15.49
CA LEU A 182 -9.51 -15.77 -15.19
C LEU A 182 -9.41 -14.59 -16.16
N TRP A 183 -9.68 -14.80 -17.45
CA TRP A 183 -9.72 -13.71 -18.43
C TRP A 183 -10.77 -12.65 -18.10
N ILE A 184 -11.98 -13.07 -17.72
CA ILE A 184 -13.05 -12.16 -17.29
C ILE A 184 -12.61 -11.37 -16.05
N PHE A 185 -12.02 -12.06 -15.07
CA PHE A 185 -11.51 -11.42 -13.87
C PHE A 185 -10.42 -10.39 -14.18
N VAL A 186 -9.42 -10.74 -14.99
CA VAL A 186 -8.33 -9.85 -15.41
C VAL A 186 -8.87 -8.65 -16.18
N ALA A 187 -9.85 -8.84 -17.06
CA ALA A 187 -10.50 -7.73 -17.77
C ALA A 187 -11.19 -6.75 -16.80
N GLY A 188 -11.93 -7.27 -15.81
CA GLY A 188 -12.55 -6.46 -14.77
C GLY A 188 -11.51 -5.71 -13.92
N ALA A 189 -10.45 -6.40 -13.50
CA ALA A 189 -9.34 -5.79 -12.75
C ALA A 189 -8.63 -4.70 -13.58
N ALA A 190 -8.42 -4.93 -14.88
CA ALA A 190 -7.80 -3.95 -15.78
C ALA A 190 -8.63 -2.67 -15.91
N VAL A 191 -9.97 -2.80 -16.02
CA VAL A 191 -10.88 -1.65 -16.00
C VAL A 191 -10.77 -0.89 -14.68
N LEU A 192 -10.79 -1.58 -13.54
CA LEU A 192 -10.66 -0.96 -12.23
C LEU A 192 -9.33 -0.18 -12.10
N VAL A 193 -8.21 -0.84 -12.42
CA VAL A 193 -6.87 -0.24 -12.33
C VAL A 193 -6.73 0.94 -13.27
N THR A 194 -7.22 0.83 -14.51
CA THR A 194 -7.18 1.93 -15.47
C THR A 194 -7.99 3.12 -14.99
N ASN A 195 -9.16 2.90 -14.39
CA ASN A 195 -9.95 3.98 -13.79
C ASN A 195 -9.19 4.66 -12.64
N VAL A 196 -8.59 3.89 -11.73
CA VAL A 196 -7.79 4.43 -10.63
C VAL A 196 -6.64 5.28 -11.16
N VAL A 197 -5.86 4.78 -12.12
CA VAL A 197 -4.74 5.51 -12.73
C VAL A 197 -5.23 6.77 -13.44
N TRP A 198 -6.30 6.66 -14.24
CA TRP A 198 -6.90 7.80 -14.93
C TRP A 198 -7.32 8.91 -13.97
N HIS A 199 -7.99 8.57 -12.87
CA HIS A 199 -8.41 9.54 -11.86
C HIS A 199 -7.21 10.21 -11.19
N HIS A 200 -6.15 9.47 -10.85
CA HIS A 200 -4.91 10.04 -10.32
C HIS A 200 -4.23 10.99 -11.31
N VAL A 201 -4.09 10.59 -12.58
CA VAL A 201 -3.48 11.42 -13.64
C VAL A 201 -4.29 12.69 -13.87
N ARG A 202 -5.62 12.56 -14.05
CA ARG A 202 -6.51 13.71 -14.23
C ARG A 202 -6.42 14.68 -13.05
N TYR A 203 -6.43 14.16 -11.82
CA TYR A 203 -6.29 14.98 -10.62
C TYR A 203 -4.92 15.69 -10.58
N ALA A 204 -3.85 15.00 -10.93
CA ALA A 204 -2.49 15.55 -10.97
C ALA A 204 -2.34 16.65 -12.02
N VAL A 205 -2.96 16.49 -13.20
CA VAL A 205 -2.98 17.50 -14.26
C VAL A 205 -3.76 18.74 -13.81
N TYR A 206 -4.97 18.53 -13.26
CA TYR A 206 -5.82 19.64 -12.82
C TYR A 206 -5.17 20.49 -11.70
N HIS A 207 -4.37 19.87 -10.83
CA HIS A 207 -3.64 20.56 -9.76
C HIS A 207 -2.19 20.92 -10.12
N GLU A 208 -1.77 20.74 -11.38
CA GLU A 208 -0.43 21.10 -11.88
C GLU A 208 0.73 20.40 -11.14
N VAL A 209 0.49 19.20 -10.60
CA VAL A 209 1.49 18.41 -9.85
C VAL A 209 1.97 17.17 -10.61
N LEU A 210 1.54 16.96 -11.87
CA LEU A 210 1.88 15.77 -12.65
C LEU A 210 3.39 15.55 -12.78
N VAL A 211 4.14 16.60 -13.16
CA VAL A 211 5.60 16.51 -13.34
C VAL A 211 6.29 16.11 -12.04
N GLN A 212 5.88 16.72 -10.92
CA GLN A 212 6.38 16.35 -9.60
C GLN A 212 6.11 14.87 -9.30
N LYS A 213 4.91 14.35 -9.61
CA LYS A 213 4.58 12.93 -9.39
C LYS A 213 5.42 11.99 -10.25
N VAL A 214 5.65 12.33 -11.51
CA VAL A 214 6.51 11.54 -12.40
C VAL A 214 7.93 11.49 -11.85
N ILE A 215 8.48 12.62 -11.40
CA ILE A 215 9.83 12.66 -10.80
C ILE A 215 9.87 11.82 -9.51
N GLU A 216 8.90 11.96 -8.62
CA GLU A 216 8.81 11.16 -7.39
C GLU A 216 8.78 9.66 -7.68
N LEU A 217 7.96 9.24 -8.66
CA LEU A 217 7.85 7.84 -9.07
C LEU A 217 9.16 7.32 -9.70
N LEU A 218 9.79 8.11 -10.58
CA LEU A 218 11.06 7.73 -11.20
C LEU A 218 12.19 7.60 -10.17
N LEU A 219 12.24 8.50 -9.18
CA LEU A 219 13.20 8.41 -8.09
C LEU A 219 12.95 7.17 -7.24
N ALA A 220 11.70 6.89 -6.89
CA ALA A 220 11.32 5.69 -6.15
C ALA A 220 11.72 4.40 -6.88
N VAL A 221 11.41 4.30 -8.18
CA VAL A 221 11.82 3.16 -9.02
C VAL A 221 13.34 3.05 -9.09
N SER A 222 14.05 4.17 -9.25
CA SER A 222 15.52 4.15 -9.36
C SER A 222 16.21 3.73 -8.07
N VAL A 223 15.65 4.08 -6.90
CA VAL A 223 16.23 3.75 -5.59
C VAL A 223 15.83 2.36 -5.14
N PHE A 224 14.57 1.97 -5.31
CA PHE A 224 14.03 0.75 -4.70
C PHE A 224 13.89 -0.44 -5.66
N LEU A 225 13.75 -0.20 -6.96
CA LEU A 225 13.49 -1.27 -7.93
C LEU A 225 14.71 -1.57 -8.80
N LEU A 226 15.31 -0.52 -9.40
CA LEU A 226 16.40 -0.64 -10.35
C LEU A 226 17.62 -1.42 -9.82
N PRO A 227 18.05 -1.27 -8.55
CA PRO A 227 19.18 -2.05 -8.02
C PRO A 227 18.92 -3.55 -7.97
N LEU A 228 17.66 -3.96 -8.04
CA LEU A 228 17.23 -5.35 -7.86
C LEU A 228 16.95 -6.02 -9.21
N LEU A 229 16.65 -5.24 -10.26
CA LEU A 229 16.34 -5.74 -11.61
C LEU A 229 17.48 -6.52 -12.28
N SER A 230 18.73 -6.28 -11.89
CA SER A 230 19.89 -7.00 -12.43
C SER A 230 20.09 -8.38 -11.81
N SER A 231 19.37 -8.71 -10.74
CA SER A 231 19.47 -10.01 -10.09
C SER A 231 18.80 -11.08 -10.94
N PRO A 232 19.46 -12.23 -11.18
CA PRO A 232 18.81 -13.39 -11.81
C PRO A 232 17.70 -13.99 -10.93
N TYR A 233 17.63 -13.58 -9.66
CA TYR A 233 16.59 -13.97 -8.70
C TYR A 233 15.56 -12.86 -8.46
N PHE A 234 15.56 -11.83 -9.31
CA PHE A 234 14.57 -10.76 -9.21
C PHE A 234 13.16 -11.31 -9.39
N HIS A 235 12.30 -11.08 -8.40
CA HIS A 235 10.88 -11.35 -8.50
C HIS A 235 10.13 -10.21 -7.84
N PHE A 236 9.20 -9.62 -8.59
CA PHE A 236 8.45 -8.47 -8.14
C PHE A 236 7.13 -8.93 -7.53
N HIS A 237 7.08 -9.16 -6.22
CA HIS A 237 5.82 -9.57 -5.62
C HIS A 237 4.82 -8.40 -5.59
N HIS A 238 3.55 -8.75 -5.77
CA HIS A 238 2.47 -7.79 -5.88
C HIS A 238 2.24 -6.98 -4.58
N TRP A 239 2.65 -7.48 -3.41
CA TRP A 239 2.57 -6.71 -2.17
C TRP A 239 3.67 -5.63 -2.07
N PHE A 240 4.87 -5.87 -2.62
CA PHE A 240 5.88 -4.81 -2.82
C PHE A 240 5.43 -3.79 -3.88
N ALA A 241 4.74 -4.24 -4.93
CA ALA A 241 4.06 -3.32 -5.85
C ALA A 241 3.03 -2.45 -5.13
N GLY A 242 2.26 -3.03 -4.21
CA GLY A 242 1.35 -2.32 -3.31
C GLY A 242 2.07 -1.24 -2.51
N TRP A 243 3.18 -1.56 -1.87
CA TRP A 243 4.01 -0.59 -1.14
C TRP A 243 4.47 0.58 -2.03
N LEU A 244 5.05 0.27 -3.20
CA LEU A 244 5.60 1.27 -4.12
C LEU A 244 4.50 2.16 -4.73
N ILE A 245 3.38 1.58 -5.16
CA ILE A 245 2.26 2.34 -5.76
C ILE A 245 1.53 3.15 -4.67
N GLY A 246 1.28 2.53 -3.51
CA GLY A 246 0.51 3.14 -2.43
C GLY A 246 1.10 4.47 -1.96
N MET A 247 2.43 4.58 -1.83
CA MET A 247 3.07 5.82 -1.42
C MET A 247 2.88 6.97 -2.43
N HIS A 248 2.49 6.70 -3.67
CA HIS A 248 2.17 7.71 -4.67
C HIS A 248 0.66 8.04 -4.77
N CYS A 249 -0.21 7.23 -4.16
CA CYS A 249 -1.65 7.48 -4.04
C CYS A 249 -1.98 8.50 -2.92
N ASN A 250 -1.22 9.59 -2.85
CA ASN A 250 -1.15 10.51 -1.71
C ASN A 250 -1.83 11.86 -1.92
N PHE A 251 -2.87 11.93 -2.76
CA PHE A 251 -3.72 13.11 -2.82
C PHE A 251 -4.64 13.17 -1.61
N ASP A 252 -4.90 14.38 -1.09
CA ASP A 252 -5.80 14.60 0.05
C ASP A 252 -7.27 14.58 -0.39
N VAL A 253 -7.67 13.45 -0.97
CA VAL A 253 -9.04 13.15 -1.42
C VAL A 253 -9.38 11.72 -1.05
N TRP A 254 -10.63 11.47 -0.64
CA TRP A 254 -11.04 10.22 -0.02
C TRP A 254 -10.70 8.97 -0.86
N TRP A 255 -10.85 9.03 -2.18
CA TRP A 255 -10.61 7.89 -3.07
C TRP A 255 -9.13 7.58 -3.23
N SER A 256 -8.26 8.60 -3.28
CA SER A 256 -6.80 8.41 -3.33
C SER A 256 -6.33 7.79 -2.02
N ARG A 257 -6.87 8.28 -0.90
CA ARG A 257 -6.60 7.75 0.44
C ARG A 257 -7.08 6.31 0.60
N ALA A 258 -8.26 5.97 0.07
CA ALA A 258 -8.75 4.59 0.05
C ALA A 258 -7.82 3.66 -0.73
N VAL A 259 -7.31 4.11 -1.90
CA VAL A 259 -6.34 3.33 -2.70
C VAL A 259 -5.01 3.17 -1.97
N MET A 260 -4.49 4.23 -1.33
CA MET A 260 -3.27 4.13 -0.51
C MET A 260 -3.46 3.14 0.64
N ALA A 261 -4.58 3.21 1.35
CA ALA A 261 -4.90 2.28 2.43
C ALA A 261 -5.01 0.83 1.94
N TRP A 262 -5.66 0.63 0.79
CA TRP A 262 -5.77 -0.68 0.13
C TRP A 262 -4.39 -1.24 -0.21
N CYS A 263 -3.54 -0.44 -0.85
CA CYS A 263 -2.17 -0.80 -1.20
C CYS A 263 -1.32 -1.15 0.03
N TRP A 264 -1.43 -0.38 1.11
CA TRP A 264 -0.75 -0.67 2.38
C TRP A 264 -1.28 -1.96 3.03
N GLY A 265 -2.59 -2.20 2.93
CA GLY A 265 -3.19 -3.47 3.34
C GLY A 265 -2.60 -4.65 2.59
N ALA A 266 -2.62 -4.62 1.25
CA ALA A 266 -1.99 -5.66 0.44
C ALA A 266 -0.52 -5.92 0.84
N TYR A 267 0.23 -4.86 1.17
CA TYR A 267 1.58 -4.97 1.71
C TYR A 267 1.65 -5.70 3.08
N MET A 268 0.83 -5.31 4.06
CA MET A 268 0.75 -5.99 5.36
C MET A 268 0.33 -7.46 5.23
N ASN A 269 -0.57 -7.76 4.30
CA ASN A 269 -0.98 -9.13 4.00
C ASN A 269 0.19 -9.97 3.49
N GLY A 270 0.94 -9.48 2.51
CA GLY A 270 2.14 -10.16 2.02
C GLY A 270 3.11 -10.51 3.14
N ILE A 271 3.39 -9.55 4.04
CA ILE A 271 4.23 -9.80 5.23
C ILE A 271 3.67 -10.90 6.12
N ALA A 272 2.38 -10.85 6.44
CA ALA A 272 1.75 -11.80 7.37
C ALA A 272 1.70 -13.23 6.83
N VAL A 273 1.65 -13.38 5.51
CA VAL A 273 1.46 -14.67 4.82
C VAL A 273 2.79 -15.27 4.37
N TYR A 274 3.69 -14.44 3.82
CA TYR A 274 4.94 -14.87 3.15
C TYR A 274 6.20 -14.14 3.62
N GLY A 275 6.11 -13.14 4.50
CA GLY A 275 7.22 -12.26 4.88
C GLY A 275 7.36 -11.01 4.01
N ARG A 276 8.27 -10.11 4.36
CA ARG A 276 8.38 -8.71 3.86
C ARG A 276 8.75 -8.55 2.38
N ASP A 277 8.70 -9.62 1.60
CA ASP A 277 9.28 -9.72 0.27
C ASP A 277 10.82 -9.71 0.30
N PRO A 278 11.46 -10.82 -0.08
CA PRO A 278 12.72 -10.72 -0.77
C PRO A 278 12.44 -10.44 -2.25
N VAL A 279 12.64 -9.20 -2.67
CA VAL A 279 12.70 -8.83 -4.10
C VAL A 279 13.79 -9.65 -4.86
N LEU A 280 14.54 -10.49 -4.14
CA LEU A 280 15.54 -11.45 -4.58
C LEU A 280 15.11 -12.93 -4.43
N THR A 281 13.83 -13.30 -4.27
CA THR A 281 13.32 -14.69 -4.10
C THR A 281 14.37 -15.68 -3.62
N CYS A 282 14.93 -16.48 -4.54
CA CYS A 282 15.87 -17.55 -4.28
C CYS A 282 17.23 -17.10 -3.74
N GLY A 283 17.65 -15.85 -3.93
CA GLY A 283 18.87 -15.29 -3.35
C GLY A 283 18.74 -14.98 -1.85
N TYR A 284 17.56 -14.51 -1.42
CA TYR A 284 17.26 -14.39 0.01
C TYR A 284 16.89 -15.74 0.61
N SER A 285 16.15 -16.58 -0.11
CA SER A 285 15.93 -17.97 0.28
C SER A 285 17.24 -18.75 0.35
N LEU A 286 18.23 -18.51 -0.51
CA LEU A 286 19.59 -19.08 -0.47
C LEU A 286 20.38 -18.54 0.71
N TYR A 287 20.32 -17.22 0.97
CA TYR A 287 20.95 -16.61 2.13
C TYR A 287 20.35 -17.17 3.44
N LEU A 288 19.02 -17.27 3.51
CA LEU A 288 18.30 -17.87 4.64
C LEU A 288 18.54 -19.38 4.72
N SER A 289 18.51 -20.14 3.63
CA SER A 289 18.73 -21.59 3.66
C SER A 289 20.17 -21.96 4.00
N ALA A 290 21.14 -21.20 3.50
CA ALA A 290 22.55 -21.36 3.87
C ALA A 290 22.83 -21.00 5.34
N SER A 291 21.95 -20.23 5.98
CA SER A 291 22.05 -19.86 7.40
C SER A 291 21.02 -20.54 8.31
N GLN A 292 19.99 -21.20 7.78
CA GLN A 292 18.85 -21.80 8.50
C GLN A 292 18.54 -23.26 8.12
N TRP A 293 19.39 -23.94 7.34
CA TRP A 293 19.30 -25.39 7.07
C TRP A 293 17.94 -25.82 6.47
N CYS A 294 17.57 -25.23 5.33
CA CYS A 294 16.30 -25.56 4.66
C CYS A 294 16.49 -26.69 3.63
N SER A 295 15.68 -27.75 3.73
CA SER A 295 15.81 -28.99 2.95
C SER A 295 15.58 -28.85 1.44
N TYR A 296 14.96 -27.76 0.98
CA TYR A 296 14.78 -27.52 -0.45
C TYR A 296 16.12 -27.28 -1.17
N MET A 297 17.10 -26.69 -0.46
CA MET A 297 18.45 -26.58 -0.99
C MET A 297 19.24 -27.87 -0.85
N ASP A 298 18.85 -28.83 -0.01
CA ASP A 298 19.49 -30.14 0.01
C ASP A 298 19.25 -30.85 -1.32
N CYS A 299 18.06 -30.80 -1.93
CA CYS A 299 17.86 -31.37 -3.28
C CYS A 299 18.73 -30.70 -4.37
N TYR A 300 18.94 -29.38 -4.28
CA TYR A 300 19.75 -28.65 -5.27
C TYR A 300 21.25 -28.83 -5.01
N LEU A 301 21.68 -28.83 -3.75
CA LEU A 301 23.05 -29.07 -3.31
C LEU A 301 23.45 -30.53 -3.47
N ASP A 302 22.56 -31.49 -3.21
CA ASP A 302 22.75 -32.91 -3.49
C ASP A 302 22.87 -33.12 -5.00
N GLY A 303 22.03 -32.47 -5.81
CA GLY A 303 22.17 -32.48 -7.27
C GLY A 303 23.51 -31.91 -7.75
N ILE A 304 24.02 -30.85 -7.11
CA ILE A 304 25.36 -30.29 -7.40
C ILE A 304 26.48 -31.20 -6.87
N HIS A 305 26.34 -31.77 -5.68
CA HIS A 305 27.35 -32.65 -5.06
C HIS A 305 27.47 -33.98 -5.78
N GLU A 306 26.37 -34.57 -6.25
CA GLU A 306 26.35 -35.73 -7.14
C GLU A 306 26.99 -35.41 -8.50
N PHE A 307 26.73 -34.21 -9.05
CA PHE A 307 27.36 -33.76 -10.29
C PHE A 307 28.88 -33.60 -10.17
N VAL A 308 29.39 -33.07 -9.06
CA VAL A 308 30.82 -32.83 -8.83
C VAL A 308 31.57 -34.13 -8.50
N ASN A 309 30.94 -35.11 -7.84
CA ASN A 309 31.59 -36.36 -7.42
C ASN A 309 31.61 -37.48 -8.48
N GLY A 310 31.06 -37.24 -9.68
CA GLY A 310 31.23 -38.12 -10.83
C GLY A 310 30.60 -39.52 -10.71
N THR A 311 29.74 -39.76 -9.72
CA THR A 311 28.95 -40.98 -9.59
C THR A 311 27.64 -40.82 -10.36
N ASN A 312 27.68 -41.22 -11.63
CA ASN A 312 26.58 -41.40 -12.59
C ASN A 312 25.12 -41.43 -12.06
N THR A 313 24.26 -40.67 -12.78
CA THR A 313 22.91 -41.03 -13.28
C THR A 313 21.65 -40.42 -12.67
N THR A 314 21.70 -39.19 -12.16
CA THR A 314 20.60 -38.24 -12.44
C THR A 314 21.16 -37.22 -13.41
N VAL A 315 21.03 -37.47 -14.71
CA VAL A 315 21.02 -36.37 -15.66
C VAL A 315 19.81 -35.55 -15.22
N VAL A 316 20.04 -34.49 -14.45
CA VAL A 316 19.01 -33.49 -14.19
C VAL A 316 18.68 -32.98 -15.58
N ALA A 317 17.60 -33.54 -16.15
CA ALA A 317 17.14 -33.12 -17.45
C ALA A 317 16.97 -31.60 -17.32
N PRO A 318 17.63 -30.80 -18.17
CA PRO A 318 17.45 -29.37 -18.10
C PRO A 318 15.96 -29.10 -18.14
N MET A 319 15.46 -28.28 -17.21
CA MET A 319 14.05 -27.89 -17.21
C MET A 319 13.76 -27.29 -18.58
N LEU A 320 13.10 -28.06 -19.45
CA LEU A 320 12.71 -27.58 -20.76
C LEU A 320 11.53 -26.65 -20.52
N PRO A 321 11.68 -25.33 -20.76
CA PRO A 321 10.59 -24.41 -20.52
C PRO A 321 9.39 -24.84 -21.38
N PRO A 322 8.17 -24.80 -20.85
CA PRO A 322 6.98 -25.13 -21.63
C PRO A 322 6.88 -24.18 -22.83
N ASP A 323 6.56 -24.74 -24.01
CA ASP A 323 6.49 -23.97 -25.24
C ASP A 323 5.09 -23.38 -25.42
N TRP A 324 4.99 -22.07 -25.20
CA TRP A 324 3.75 -21.33 -25.33
C TRP A 324 3.22 -21.26 -26.76
N ARG A 325 4.07 -21.50 -27.78
CA ARG A 325 3.68 -21.40 -29.19
C ARG A 325 2.86 -22.59 -29.64
N ASN A 326 3.10 -23.76 -29.06
CA ASN A 326 2.43 -25.01 -29.40
C ASN A 326 1.68 -25.65 -28.21
N CYS A 327 1.71 -25.01 -27.04
CA CYS A 327 1.09 -25.46 -25.81
C CYS A 327 1.56 -26.85 -25.34
N GLN A 328 2.84 -27.17 -25.55
CA GLN A 328 3.46 -28.38 -24.99
C GLN A 328 4.04 -28.10 -23.59
N ALA A 329 3.42 -28.71 -22.58
CA ALA A 329 4.05 -28.90 -21.27
C ALA A 329 5.06 -30.05 -21.40
N ASN A 330 6.35 -29.75 -21.22
CA ASN A 330 7.42 -30.76 -21.25
C ASN A 330 7.51 -31.51 -19.92
#